data_AF-A0ABD2PPD1-F1
#
_entry.id   AF-A0ABD2PPD1-F1
#
_cell.length_a   1.000
_cell.length_b   1.000
_cell.length_c   1.000
_cell.angle_alpha   90.00
_cell.angle_beta   90.00
_cell.angle_gamma   90.00
#
_symmetry.space_group_name_H-M   'P 1'
#
loop_
_entity.id
_entity.type
_entity.pdbx_description
1 polymer ?
#
loop_
_entity_poly.entity_id
_entity_poly.type
_entity_poly.pdbx_seq_one_letter_code
_entity_poly.pdbx_strand_id
1 'polypeptide(L)'
;MYSQEEGNFMDGWQRVTENRQPHPWFAYNSADTLGGYPFLGIVEWYSAGGYPVNLTGTASEIQNTLDSLQNMHWIDAATRAIFLEFTVYNPNLNMFANSIGLVEFPAIGGAVVYARVEPFYMLSYLNADLKAFQLATQVLFLVILLFYLAKEVRSLLINRLDYFKDPWSYCELFIIIGSLAAIGFFVLL
;
A
#
# COMPACT_ATOMS: atom_id res chain seq x y z
N MET A 1 12.63 18.73 -1.80
CA MET A 1 11.51 17.98 -2.39
C MET A 1 11.64 18.12 -3.88
N TYR A 2 12.07 17.07 -4.57
CA TYR A 2 12.19 17.13 -6.03
C TYR A 2 10.78 17.17 -6.63
N SER A 3 10.54 18.06 -7.59
CA SER A 3 9.27 18.07 -8.33
C SER A 3 9.22 16.87 -9.26
N GLN A 4 8.18 16.05 -9.16
CA GLN A 4 7.95 14.94 -10.09
C GLN A 4 7.56 15.47 -11.48
N GLU A 5 8.12 14.87 -12.53
CA GLU A 5 7.75 15.19 -13.91
C GLU A 5 6.51 14.39 -14.33
N GLU A 6 5.43 15.10 -14.64
CA GLU A 6 4.10 14.54 -14.96
C GLU A 6 3.77 14.60 -16.47
N GLY A 7 4.77 14.84 -17.31
CA GLY A 7 4.60 14.99 -18.76
C GLY A 7 4.61 13.67 -19.51
N ASN A 8 4.06 13.65 -20.72
CA ASN A 8 4.32 12.54 -21.64
C ASN A 8 5.68 12.72 -22.30
N PHE A 9 6.35 11.60 -22.59
CA PHE A 9 7.66 11.58 -23.22
C PHE A 9 7.69 10.63 -24.42
N MET A 10 8.63 10.87 -25.31
CA MET A 10 9.03 9.93 -26.35
C MET A 10 10.08 8.96 -25.79
N ASP A 11 10.40 7.93 -26.57
CA ASP A 11 11.43 6.94 -26.25
C ASP A 11 12.72 7.61 -25.76
N GLY A 12 13.23 7.15 -24.62
CA GLY A 12 14.41 7.71 -23.96
C GLY A 12 14.18 9.06 -23.29
N TRP A 13 12.97 9.30 -22.77
CA TRP A 13 12.60 10.51 -22.03
C TRP A 13 12.72 11.81 -22.85
N GLN A 14 12.61 11.71 -24.17
CA GLN A 14 12.68 12.87 -25.05
C GLN A 14 11.36 13.65 -25.04
N ARG A 15 11.44 14.98 -25.22
CA ARG A 15 10.23 15.82 -25.27
C ARG A 15 9.36 15.45 -26.47
N VAL A 16 8.05 15.52 -26.27
CA VAL A 16 7.06 15.25 -27.34
C VAL A 16 7.22 16.25 -28.48
N THR A 17 7.42 15.71 -29.68
CA THR A 17 7.40 16.49 -30.94
C THR A 17 6.00 16.40 -31.56
N GLU A 18 5.49 17.50 -32.11
CA GLU A 18 4.09 17.69 -32.56
C GLU A 18 3.53 16.62 -33.53
N ASN A 19 4.37 15.77 -34.13
CA ASN A 19 3.99 14.83 -35.19
C ASN A 19 4.06 13.34 -34.80
N ARG A 20 4.34 13.00 -33.53
CA ARG A 20 4.38 11.60 -33.09
C ARG A 20 3.56 11.40 -31.82
N GLN A 21 2.98 10.21 -31.68
CA GLN A 21 2.36 9.79 -30.44
C GLN A 21 3.40 9.08 -29.57
N PRO A 22 3.46 9.38 -28.27
CA PRO A 22 4.38 8.72 -27.35
C PRO A 22 4.02 7.23 -27.21
N HIS A 23 5.03 6.39 -27.01
CA HIS A 23 4.79 5.00 -26.66
C HIS A 23 4.06 4.93 -25.30
N PRO A 24 3.09 4.02 -25.08
CA PRO A 24 2.31 3.97 -23.84
C PRO A 24 3.15 3.89 -22.56
N TRP A 25 4.33 3.28 -22.63
CA TRP A 25 5.28 3.17 -21.51
C TRP A 25 5.92 4.49 -21.09
N PHE A 26 5.84 5.53 -21.91
CA PHE A 26 6.34 6.88 -21.61
C PHE A 26 5.20 7.90 -21.45
N ALA A 27 3.95 7.42 -21.30
CA ALA A 27 2.81 8.24 -20.96
C ALA A 27 2.63 8.28 -19.43
N TYR A 28 2.48 9.49 -18.88
CA TYR A 28 2.33 9.67 -17.44
C TYR A 28 0.93 9.22 -16.99
N ASN A 29 0.89 8.49 -15.89
CA ASN A 29 -0.34 8.11 -15.21
C ASN A 29 -0.33 8.66 -13.78
N SER A 30 -1.39 9.38 -13.42
CA SER A 30 -1.53 9.94 -12.08
C SER A 30 -1.79 8.85 -11.03
N ALA A 31 -1.48 9.15 -9.76
CA ALA A 31 -1.75 8.24 -8.65
C ALA A 31 -3.24 7.84 -8.57
N ASP A 32 -4.16 8.77 -8.84
CA ASP A 32 -5.61 8.50 -8.84
C ASP A 32 -6.01 7.54 -9.96
N THR A 33 -5.40 7.67 -11.14
CA THR A 33 -5.64 6.77 -12.28
C THR A 33 -5.14 5.36 -11.99
N LEU A 34 -4.00 5.24 -11.31
CA LEU A 34 -3.41 3.96 -10.93
C LEU A 34 -4.03 3.37 -9.65
N GLY A 35 -4.83 4.15 -8.92
CA GLY A 35 -5.38 3.76 -7.62
C GLY A 35 -4.30 3.54 -6.56
N GLY A 36 -3.13 4.15 -6.72
CA GLY A 36 -2.00 4.00 -5.82
C GLY A 36 -1.97 5.04 -4.71
N TYR A 37 -1.27 4.74 -3.62
CA TYR A 37 -1.05 5.65 -2.49
C TYR A 37 0.44 6.02 -2.35
N PRO A 38 0.77 7.17 -1.73
CA PRO A 38 2.16 7.59 -1.57
C PRO A 38 3.00 6.54 -0.83
N PHE A 39 4.21 6.30 -1.33
CA PHE A 39 5.15 5.34 -0.76
C PHE A 39 6.33 6.08 -0.13
N LEU A 40 6.64 5.75 1.13
CA LEU A 40 7.84 6.26 1.81
C LEU A 40 9.02 5.34 1.51
N GLY A 41 9.95 5.81 0.66
CA GLY A 41 11.24 5.17 0.43
C GLY A 41 12.25 5.45 1.55
N ILE A 42 13.51 5.05 1.34
CA ILE A 42 14.60 5.35 2.28
C ILE A 42 15.03 6.81 2.12
N VAL A 43 14.97 7.34 0.89
CA VAL A 43 15.45 8.70 0.57
C VAL A 43 14.31 9.71 0.65
N GLU A 44 13.15 9.43 0.06
CA GLU A 44 12.05 10.40 -0.03
C GLU A 44 10.66 9.73 -0.12
N TRP A 45 9.62 10.56 -0.04
CA TRP A 45 8.26 10.19 -0.41
C TRP A 45 8.09 10.21 -1.93
N TYR A 46 7.52 9.14 -2.47
CA TYR A 46 7.13 9.03 -3.86
C TYR A 46 5.61 9.05 -3.96
N SER A 47 5.09 9.83 -4.92
CA SER A 47 3.70 9.67 -5.30
C SER A 47 3.53 8.32 -6.00
N ALA A 48 2.31 7.80 -6.00
CA ALA A 48 2.00 6.55 -6.69
C ALA A 48 1.83 6.72 -8.22
N GLY A 49 2.05 7.93 -8.74
CA GLY A 49 2.00 8.23 -10.17
C GLY A 49 3.32 7.92 -10.87
N GLY A 50 3.27 7.66 -12.18
CA GLY A 50 4.47 7.38 -12.95
C GLY A 50 4.19 6.75 -14.32
N TYR A 51 5.13 5.92 -14.76
CA TYR A 51 5.19 5.31 -16.08
C TYR A 51 5.14 3.78 -15.95
N PRO A 52 3.96 3.19 -15.69
CA PRO A 52 3.85 1.78 -15.41
C PRO A 52 4.03 0.92 -16.66
N VAL A 53 4.71 -0.22 -16.49
CA VAL A 53 4.82 -1.25 -17.53
C VAL A 53 4.39 -2.58 -16.94
N ASN A 54 3.32 -3.15 -17.51
CA ASN A 54 2.81 -4.44 -17.08
C ASN A 54 3.63 -5.58 -17.69
N LEU A 55 4.33 -6.33 -16.84
CA LEU A 55 5.07 -7.53 -17.24
C LEU A 55 4.15 -8.74 -17.17
N THR A 56 3.50 -9.09 -18.28
CA THR A 56 2.56 -10.21 -18.36
C THR A 56 3.01 -11.24 -19.39
N GLY A 57 2.68 -12.52 -19.17
CA GLY A 57 2.92 -13.59 -20.12
C GLY A 57 4.02 -14.56 -19.68
N THR A 58 4.64 -15.21 -20.66
CA THR A 58 5.74 -16.14 -20.45
C THR A 58 7.04 -15.41 -20.12
N ALA A 59 8.02 -16.13 -19.54
CA ALA A 59 9.33 -15.56 -19.25
C ALA A 59 10.02 -14.97 -20.50
N SER A 60 9.79 -15.56 -21.69
CA SER A 60 10.34 -15.06 -22.95
C SER A 60 9.72 -13.72 -23.37
N GLU A 61 8.40 -13.57 -23.23
CA GLU A 61 7.69 -12.32 -23.56
C GLU A 61 8.08 -11.19 -22.60
N ILE A 62 8.21 -11.50 -21.31
CA ILE A 62 8.70 -10.57 -20.31
C ILE A 62 10.14 -10.14 -20.62
N GLN A 63 11.02 -11.09 -20.97
CA GLN A 63 12.40 -10.78 -21.36
C GLN A 63 12.44 -9.85 -22.58
N ASN A 64 11.65 -10.14 -23.63
CA ASN A 64 11.58 -9.29 -24.82
C ASN A 64 11.07 -7.87 -24.49
N THR A 65 10.15 -7.75 -23.53
CA THR A 65 9.65 -6.45 -23.04
C THR A 65 10.75 -5.67 -22.33
N LEU A 66 11.50 -6.33 -21.45
CA LEU A 66 12.64 -5.72 -20.74
C LEU A 66 13.77 -5.32 -21.70
N ASP A 67 14.07 -6.15 -22.70
CA ASP A 67 15.07 -5.84 -23.73
C ASP A 67 14.63 -4.62 -24.56
N SER A 68 13.35 -4.52 -24.89
CA SER A 68 12.77 -3.36 -25.59
C SER A 68 12.87 -2.08 -24.75
N LEU A 69 12.54 -2.16 -23.47
CA LEU A 69 12.71 -1.05 -22.52
C LEU A 69 14.18 -0.61 -22.44
N GLN A 70 15.10 -1.56 -22.31
CA GLN A 70 16.54 -1.28 -22.26
C GLN A 70 17.02 -0.58 -23.54
N ASN A 71 16.59 -1.04 -24.71
CA ASN A 71 16.90 -0.41 -26.00
C ASN A 71 16.32 1.01 -26.13
N MET A 72 15.21 1.29 -25.45
CA MET A 72 14.60 2.62 -25.39
C MET A 72 15.19 3.51 -24.29
N HIS A 73 16.25 3.10 -23.59
CA HIS A 73 16.89 3.87 -22.52
C HIS A 73 15.90 4.38 -21.45
N TRP A 74 14.99 3.49 -21.02
CA TRP A 74 13.96 3.82 -20.04
C TRP A 74 14.48 4.23 -18.65
N ILE A 75 15.75 3.98 -18.32
CA ILE A 75 16.39 4.52 -17.10
C ILE A 75 17.42 5.55 -17.53
N ASP A 76 17.35 6.73 -16.94
CA ASP A 76 18.25 7.85 -17.20
C ASP A 76 18.72 8.53 -15.90
N ALA A 77 19.43 9.66 -16.03
CA ALA A 77 19.92 10.43 -14.88
C ALA A 77 18.80 11.17 -14.11
N ALA A 78 17.63 11.36 -14.70
CA ALA A 78 16.47 11.97 -14.07
C ALA A 78 15.62 10.96 -13.31
N THR A 79 15.76 9.67 -13.60
CA THR A 79 15.08 8.58 -12.88
C THR A 79 15.48 8.60 -11.40
N ARG A 80 14.49 8.68 -10.50
CA ARG A 80 14.71 8.77 -9.04
C ARG A 80 14.30 7.52 -8.28
N ALA A 81 13.29 6.82 -8.76
CA ALA A 81 12.83 5.58 -8.16
C ALA A 81 12.27 4.64 -9.22
N ILE A 82 12.51 3.34 -9.04
CA ILE A 82 11.92 2.26 -9.81
C ILE A 82 11.22 1.33 -8.84
N PHE A 83 9.94 1.08 -9.07
CA PHE A 83 9.13 0.13 -8.33
C PHE A 83 8.93 -1.15 -9.14
N LEU A 84 9.14 -2.29 -8.51
CA LEU A 84 8.80 -3.61 -9.01
C LEU A 84 7.78 -4.22 -8.06
N GLU A 85 6.54 -4.31 -8.50
CA GLU A 85 5.42 -4.77 -7.68
C GLU A 85 4.83 -6.06 -8.26
N PHE A 86 4.70 -7.08 -7.41
CA PHE A 86 4.04 -8.33 -7.79
C PHE A 86 3.46 -9.03 -6.56
N THR A 87 2.36 -9.74 -6.76
CA THR A 87 1.75 -10.58 -5.71
C THR A 87 1.95 -12.05 -6.03
N VAL A 88 2.41 -12.82 -5.04
CA VAL A 88 2.57 -14.27 -5.14
C VAL A 88 1.58 -14.99 -4.24
N TYR A 89 1.12 -16.17 -4.67
CA TYR A 89 0.23 -17.03 -3.88
C TYR A 89 0.95 -18.32 -3.47
N ASN A 90 0.90 -18.64 -2.19
CA ASN A 90 1.40 -19.91 -1.65
C ASN A 90 0.21 -20.83 -1.30
N PRO A 91 0.00 -21.92 -2.07
CA PRO A 91 -1.14 -22.83 -1.86
C PRO A 91 -1.01 -23.67 -0.58
N ASN A 92 0.20 -23.93 -0.09
CA ASN A 92 0.40 -24.73 1.11
C ASN A 92 -0.05 -23.99 2.37
N LEU A 93 0.14 -22.67 2.39
CA LEU A 93 -0.29 -21.79 3.47
C LEU A 93 -1.62 -21.08 3.19
N ASN A 94 -2.15 -21.22 1.96
CA ASN A 94 -3.31 -20.49 1.48
C ASN A 94 -3.19 -18.97 1.76
N MET A 95 -2.04 -18.42 1.40
CA MET A 95 -1.63 -17.07 1.76
C MET A 95 -1.08 -16.36 0.53
N PHE A 96 -1.44 -15.09 0.38
CA PHE A 96 -0.87 -14.21 -0.63
C PHE A 96 0.26 -13.40 0.00
N ALA A 97 1.22 -12.97 -0.79
CA ALA A 97 2.24 -12.02 -0.36
C ALA A 97 2.41 -10.95 -1.44
N ASN A 98 2.14 -9.70 -1.07
CA ASN A 98 2.47 -8.55 -1.90
C ASN A 98 3.96 -8.24 -1.74
N SER A 99 4.69 -8.17 -2.85
CA SER A 99 6.14 -7.94 -2.87
C SER A 99 6.42 -6.66 -3.65
N ILE A 100 7.09 -5.72 -2.99
CA ILE A 100 7.51 -4.44 -3.56
C ILE A 100 9.03 -4.38 -3.47
N GLY A 101 9.69 -4.32 -4.63
CA GLY A 101 11.09 -3.93 -4.76
C GLY A 101 11.18 -2.46 -5.16
N LEU A 102 12.00 -1.69 -4.47
CA LEU A 102 12.26 -0.29 -4.75
C LEU A 102 13.76 -0.09 -4.98
N VAL A 103 14.11 0.57 -6.08
CA VAL A 103 15.47 1.05 -6.36
C VAL A 103 15.43 2.57 -6.44
N GLU A 104 16.05 3.25 -5.48
CA GLU A 104 16.16 4.72 -5.44
C GLU A 104 17.52 5.17 -5.98
N PHE A 105 17.53 6.26 -6.73
CA PHE A 105 18.73 6.88 -7.29
C PHE A 105 18.90 8.29 -6.69
N PRO A 106 19.70 8.44 -5.62
CA PRO A 106 19.98 9.74 -5.03
C PRO A 106 20.68 10.68 -6.01
N ALA A 107 20.50 11.99 -5.85
CA ALA A 107 21.13 13.00 -6.70
C ALA A 107 22.67 13.00 -6.64
N ILE A 108 23.26 12.42 -5.59
CA ILE A 108 24.72 12.29 -5.40
C ILE A 108 25.27 11.08 -6.20
N GLY A 109 24.38 10.29 -6.84
CA GLY A 109 24.70 9.07 -7.56
C GLY A 109 24.54 7.81 -6.70
N GLY A 110 24.75 6.66 -7.34
CA GLY A 110 24.54 5.35 -6.74
C GLY A 110 23.08 4.88 -6.81
N ALA A 111 22.82 3.71 -6.22
CA ALA A 111 21.49 3.12 -6.13
C ALA A 111 21.29 2.54 -4.72
N VAL A 112 20.13 2.82 -4.13
CA VAL A 112 19.71 2.27 -2.84
C VAL A 112 18.56 1.30 -3.11
N VAL A 113 18.68 0.06 -2.62
CA VAL A 113 17.67 -0.98 -2.85
C VAL A 113 16.92 -1.26 -1.56
N TYR A 114 15.60 -1.28 -1.65
CA TYR A 114 14.68 -1.62 -0.58
C TYR A 114 13.72 -2.70 -1.07
N ALA A 115 13.35 -3.63 -0.19
CA ALA A 115 12.36 -4.66 -0.47
C ALA A 115 11.38 -4.78 0.70
N ARG A 116 10.09 -4.84 0.39
CA ARG A 116 9.00 -5.04 1.35
C ARG A 116 8.15 -6.20 0.89
N VAL A 117 7.96 -7.17 1.77
CA VAL A 117 7.10 -8.34 1.51
C VAL A 117 6.04 -8.40 2.60
N GLU A 118 4.78 -8.36 2.19
CA GLU A 118 3.63 -8.28 3.08
C GLU A 118 2.72 -9.48 2.86
N PRO A 119 2.77 -10.49 3.74
CA PRO A 119 1.86 -11.62 3.69
C PRO A 119 0.46 -11.22 4.15
N PHE A 120 -0.58 -11.69 3.45
CA PHE A 120 -1.98 -11.50 3.81
C PHE A 120 -2.84 -12.72 3.46
N TYR A 121 -3.87 -12.96 4.28
CA TYR A 121 -4.80 -14.07 4.11
C TYR A 121 -6.07 -13.60 3.39
N MET A 122 -6.05 -13.57 2.05
CA MET A 122 -7.24 -13.23 1.27
C MET A 122 -8.34 -14.30 1.39
N LEU A 123 -7.94 -15.58 1.45
CA LEU A 123 -8.84 -16.72 1.52
C LEU A 123 -8.94 -17.27 2.95
N SER A 124 -9.10 -16.38 3.94
CA SER A 124 -9.10 -16.72 5.38
C SER A 124 -10.11 -17.80 5.79
N TYR A 125 -11.09 -18.11 4.95
CA TYR A 125 -12.21 -19.01 5.26
C TYR A 125 -12.12 -20.38 4.60
N LEU A 126 -10.95 -21.01 4.51
CA LEU A 126 -10.87 -22.39 3.97
C LEU A 126 -10.85 -23.47 5.08
N ASN A 127 -10.14 -23.28 6.19
CA ASN A 127 -10.00 -24.29 7.25
C ASN A 127 -11.16 -24.26 8.26
N ALA A 128 -12.02 -25.28 8.28
CA ALA A 128 -13.25 -25.30 9.10
C ALA A 128 -13.03 -25.13 10.61
N ASP A 129 -11.99 -25.75 11.17
CA ASP A 129 -11.73 -25.72 12.61
C ASP A 129 -11.22 -24.36 13.09
N LEU A 130 -10.37 -23.69 12.29
CA LEU A 130 -9.88 -22.35 12.59
C LEU A 130 -10.96 -21.28 12.44
N LYS A 131 -11.94 -21.48 11.55
CA LYS A 131 -13.07 -20.57 11.37
C LYS A 131 -13.91 -20.44 12.63
N ALA A 132 -14.25 -21.57 13.27
CA ALA A 132 -15.09 -21.56 14.46
C ALA A 132 -14.42 -20.79 15.60
N PHE A 133 -13.12 -21.02 15.81
CA PHE A 133 -12.33 -20.31 16.82
C PHE A 133 -12.17 -18.82 16.51
N GLN A 134 -11.88 -18.46 15.25
CA GLN A 134 -11.75 -17.06 14.82
C GLN A 134 -13.07 -16.31 15.00
N LEU A 135 -14.19 -16.91 14.59
CA LEU A 135 -15.52 -16.32 14.76
C LEU A 135 -15.89 -16.16 16.24
N ALA A 136 -15.63 -17.18 17.06
CA ALA A 136 -15.88 -17.11 18.50
C ALA A 136 -15.09 -15.96 19.16
N THR A 137 -13.83 -15.77 18.75
CA THR A 137 -12.97 -14.68 19.25
C THR A 137 -13.47 -13.31 18.80
N GLN A 138 -13.93 -13.18 17.55
CA GLN A 138 -14.53 -11.93 17.05
C GLN A 138 -15.82 -11.58 17.80
N VAL A 139 -16.70 -12.56 18.03
CA VAL A 139 -17.93 -12.35 18.81
C VAL A 139 -17.60 -11.96 20.26
N LEU A 140 -16.65 -12.65 20.90
CA LEU A 140 -16.22 -12.32 22.24
C LEU A 140 -15.65 -10.89 22.33
N PHE A 141 -14.84 -10.49 21.36
CA PHE A 141 -14.30 -9.14 21.28
C PHE A 141 -15.42 -8.08 21.18
N LEU A 142 -16.42 -8.31 20.33
CA LEU A 142 -17.58 -7.41 20.21
C LEU A 142 -18.39 -7.32 21.52
N VAL A 143 -18.60 -8.44 22.21
CA VAL A 143 -19.30 -8.45 23.50
C VAL A 143 -18.55 -7.64 24.56
N ILE A 144 -17.22 -7.81 24.63
CA ILE A 144 -16.36 -7.04 25.55
C ILE A 144 -16.40 -5.55 25.19
N LEU A 145 -16.33 -5.20 23.91
CA LEU A 145 -16.41 -3.81 23.46
C LEU A 145 -17.75 -3.15 23.82
N LEU A 146 -18.87 -3.87 23.64
CA LEU A 146 -20.19 -3.38 24.04
C LEU A 146 -20.30 -3.17 25.55
N PHE A 147 -19.71 -4.06 26.35
CA PHE A 147 -19.65 -3.88 27.80
C PHE A 147 -18.88 -2.60 28.19
N TYR A 148 -17.69 -2.38 27.61
CA TYR A 148 -16.91 -1.17 27.87
C TYR A 148 -17.64 0.09 27.39
N LEU A 149 -18.30 0.05 26.23
CA LEU A 149 -19.09 1.17 25.73
C LEU A 149 -20.25 1.52 26.68
N ALA A 150 -20.98 0.51 27.18
CA ALA A 150 -22.07 0.73 28.13
C ALA A 150 -21.57 1.27 29.48
N LYS A 151 -20.44 0.74 29.98
CA LYS A 151 -19.77 1.24 31.19
C LYS A 151 -19.37 2.71 31.01
N GLU A 152 -18.80 3.05 29.87
CA GLU A 152 -18.31 4.38 29.57
C GLU A 152 -19.44 5.41 29.45
N VAL A 153 -20.51 5.07 28.73
CA VAL A 153 -21.72 5.89 28.65
C VAL A 153 -22.32 6.12 30.04
N ARG A 154 -22.38 5.09 30.88
CA ARG A 154 -22.86 5.22 32.26
C ARG A 154 -21.96 6.12 33.10
N SER A 155 -20.63 5.98 32.98
CA SER A 155 -19.65 6.79 33.70
C SER A 155 -19.79 8.27 33.34
N LEU A 156 -19.90 8.58 32.05
CA LEU A 156 -20.11 9.94 31.54
C LEU A 156 -21.40 10.56 32.06
N LEU A 157 -22.50 9.81 32.06
CA LEU A 157 -23.81 10.30 32.53
C LEU A 157 -23.84 10.61 34.03
N ILE A 158 -23.15 9.80 34.84
CA ILE A 158 -23.12 9.96 36.30
C ILE A 158 -22.08 11.00 36.73
N ASN A 159 -20.84 10.87 36.26
CA ASN A 159 -19.70 11.64 36.77
C ASN A 159 -19.50 13.00 36.06
N ARG A 160 -20.15 13.22 34.89
CA ARG A 160 -20.17 14.48 34.13
C ARG A 160 -18.81 15.18 34.03
N LEU A 161 -18.55 16.20 34.86
CA LEU A 161 -17.33 17.01 34.83
C LEU A 161 -16.16 16.37 35.61
N ASP A 162 -16.45 15.52 36.60
CA ASP A 162 -15.42 14.82 37.37
C ASP A 162 -14.80 13.67 36.59
N TYR A 163 -15.49 13.17 35.56
CA TYR A 163 -14.95 12.21 34.59
C TYR A 163 -13.65 12.72 33.94
N PHE A 164 -13.58 14.00 33.56
CA PHE A 164 -12.39 14.59 32.92
C PHE A 164 -11.19 14.77 33.86
N LYS A 165 -11.36 14.52 35.16
CA LYS A 165 -10.26 14.57 36.14
C LYS A 165 -9.60 13.20 36.34
N ASP A 166 -10.24 12.13 35.87
CA ASP A 166 -9.75 10.77 36.06
C ASP A 166 -8.89 10.33 34.85
N PRO A 167 -7.59 10.04 35.03
CA PRO A 167 -6.74 9.59 33.94
C PRO A 167 -7.15 8.22 33.38
N TRP A 168 -7.79 7.36 34.18
CA TRP A 168 -8.22 6.02 33.72
C TRP A 168 -9.33 6.10 32.68
N SER A 169 -10.24 7.06 32.84
CA SER A 169 -11.29 7.36 31.89
C SER A 169 -10.74 7.65 30.48
N TYR A 170 -9.61 8.36 30.36
CA TYR A 170 -8.96 8.57 29.06
C TYR A 170 -8.38 7.28 28.44
N CYS A 171 -7.86 6.36 29.27
CA CYS A 171 -7.39 5.06 28.78
C CYS A 171 -8.55 4.21 28.24
N GLU A 172 -9.70 4.22 28.92
CA GLU A 172 -10.90 3.50 28.48
C GLU A 172 -11.43 4.05 27.15
N LEU A 173 -11.50 5.37 27.03
CA LEU A 173 -11.91 6.04 25.79
C LEU A 173 -10.95 5.75 24.63
N PHE A 174 -9.63 5.72 24.89
CA PHE A 174 -8.62 5.35 23.88
C PHE A 174 -8.83 3.92 23.37
N ILE A 175 -9.10 2.95 24.27
CA ILE A 175 -9.37 1.56 23.90
C ILE A 175 -10.64 1.47 23.04
N ILE A 176 -11.70 2.18 23.40
CA ILE A 176 -12.97 2.17 22.65
C ILE A 176 -12.77 2.76 21.25
N ILE A 177 -12.13 3.93 21.14
CA ILE A 177 -11.87 4.57 19.85
C ILE A 177 -10.97 3.70 18.97
N GLY A 178 -9.88 3.16 19.55
CA GLY A 178 -8.99 2.25 18.83
C GLY A 178 -9.70 1.00 18.34
N SER A 179 -10.60 0.43 19.15
CA SER A 179 -11.39 -0.75 18.79
C SER A 179 -12.39 -0.44 17.66
N LEU A 180 -13.08 0.71 17.72
CA LEU A 180 -14.01 1.13 16.66
C LEU A 180 -13.27 1.42 15.35
N ALA A 181 -12.10 2.06 15.42
CA ALA A 181 -11.25 2.28 14.26
C ALA A 181 -10.79 0.95 13.64
N ALA A 182 -10.33 -0.01 14.47
CA ALA A 182 -9.93 -1.33 14.01
C ALA A 182 -11.08 -2.09 13.31
N ILE A 183 -12.30 -2.03 13.85
CA ILE A 183 -13.49 -2.61 13.20
C ILE A 183 -13.77 -1.90 11.87
N GLY A 184 -13.68 -0.57 11.82
CA GLY A 184 -13.85 0.20 10.59
C GLY A 184 -12.87 -0.23 9.51
N PHE A 185 -11.58 -0.38 9.85
CA PHE A 185 -10.57 -0.89 8.93
C PHE A 185 -10.85 -2.33 8.50
N PHE A 186 -11.24 -3.21 9.41
CA PHE A 186 -11.53 -4.62 9.09
C PHE A 186 -12.73 -4.79 8.13
N VAL A 187 -13.69 -3.86 8.14
CA VAL A 187 -14.85 -3.92 7.24
C VAL A 187 -14.56 -3.26 5.88
N LEU A 188 -13.68 -2.25 5.85
CA LEU A 188 -13.35 -1.50 4.64
C LEU A 188 -12.22 -2.12 3.79
N LEU A 189 -11.32 -2.89 4.41
CA LEU A 189 -10.18 -3.59 3.78
C LEU A 189 -10.48 -5.07 3.63
#